data_AF-Q5L3W0-F1
#
_entry.id   AF-Q5L3W0-F1
#
_cell.length_a   1.000
_cell.length_b   1.000
_cell.length_c   1.000
_cell.angle_alpha   90.00
_cell.angle_beta   90.00
_cell.angle_gamma   90.00
#
_symmetry.space_group_name_H-M   'P 1'
#
loop_
_entity.id
_entity.type
_entity.pdbx_description
1 polymer ?
#
loop_
_entity_poly.entity_id
_entity_poly.type
_entity_poly.pdbx_seq_one_letter_code
_entity_poly.pdbx_strand_id
1 'polypeptide(L)'
;MLPNGRKWLDLWRKNVTVTAGGFLAISATTGVAGYEMAKDDVTLIKNGNKQEIRTHAKTVKELLAEQNIQPRKEDYVYPSLHSPITDDLHIVWEASKEVTLTVNGKKKKIWTTADTVAELLRSQHVAVGAYDKVAPALSAKIQKGMDIGVEKAFPVHVNVGGKQQQVWTTSTTVADFLKQQGIQLGQLDRIEPSLHEMVKEQMTIRVIRVKKVTDVVEEPVDFAVVTKRDDSLPKGERRVIQPGEKGMVQKTYEVTLENGKETARKLIAVKTLKESKARIVAIGTKTVRQAAAPDRPSSRGSDHAAKEFYVTATAYTAYCAGCSGITSTGINLRKNPSAKVIAVDPSIIPLGSRVYVEGYGYAIAADTGSGIRGYKIDVFFPERSDAFRWGRKRVKIRVLP
;
A
#
# COMPACT_ATOMS: atom_id res chain seq x y z
N MET A 1 -18.13 -71.53 121.54
CA MET A 1 -19.18 -70.98 120.66
C MET A 1 -18.68 -69.65 120.08
N LEU A 2 -18.42 -69.61 118.78
CA LEU A 2 -18.23 -68.38 117.97
C LEU A 2 -19.62 -67.71 117.77
N PRO A 3 -19.76 -66.38 117.52
CA PRO A 3 -19.32 -65.82 116.24
C PRO A 3 -18.88 -64.34 116.14
N ASN A 4 -17.84 -64.16 115.32
CA ASN A 4 -17.72 -63.22 114.19
C ASN A 4 -17.66 -61.69 114.39
N GLY A 5 -16.45 -61.20 114.71
CA GLY A 5 -16.00 -59.81 114.49
C GLY A 5 -15.50 -59.53 113.06
N ARG A 6 -16.31 -59.81 112.02
CA ARG A 6 -15.88 -59.65 110.62
C ARG A 6 -16.97 -59.09 109.70
N LYS A 7 -17.56 -57.93 110.01
CA LYS A 7 -18.51 -57.26 109.09
C LYS A 7 -18.47 -55.72 109.00
N TRP A 8 -17.63 -55.02 109.76
CA TRP A 8 -17.65 -53.54 109.77
C TRP A 8 -16.63 -52.86 108.84
N LEU A 9 -15.57 -53.55 108.40
CA LEU A 9 -14.55 -52.98 107.50
C LEU A 9 -14.83 -53.13 106.00
N ASP A 10 -15.82 -53.94 105.60
CA ASP A 10 -16.09 -54.23 104.18
C ASP A 10 -17.15 -53.31 103.55
N LEU A 11 -17.91 -52.56 104.36
CA LEU A 11 -18.92 -51.60 103.88
C LEU A 11 -18.35 -50.20 103.60
N TRP A 12 -17.19 -49.85 104.16
CA TRP A 12 -16.54 -48.56 103.90
C TRP A 12 -15.71 -48.58 102.60
N ARG A 13 -15.07 -49.71 102.27
CA ARG A 13 -14.31 -49.87 101.00
C ARG A 13 -15.19 -49.96 99.75
N LYS A 14 -16.46 -50.41 99.86
CA LYS A 14 -17.39 -50.53 98.73
C LYS A 14 -18.16 -49.24 98.40
N ASN A 15 -18.30 -48.30 99.34
CA ASN A 15 -18.95 -47.01 99.09
C ASN A 15 -17.96 -45.88 98.72
N VAL A 16 -16.69 -45.98 99.14
CA VAL A 16 -15.63 -45.03 98.72
C VAL A 16 -15.28 -45.21 97.24
N THR A 17 -15.38 -46.41 96.69
CA THR A 17 -15.16 -46.67 95.25
C THR A 17 -16.30 -46.13 94.38
N VAL A 18 -17.56 -46.19 94.84
CA VAL A 18 -18.72 -45.65 94.10
C VAL A 18 -18.79 -44.11 94.20
N THR A 19 -18.39 -43.51 95.33
CA THR A 19 -18.35 -42.04 95.49
C THR A 19 -17.15 -41.38 94.82
N ALA A 20 -15.96 -42.02 94.81
CA ALA A 20 -14.80 -41.55 94.05
C ALA A 20 -15.02 -41.65 92.52
N GLY A 21 -15.68 -42.72 92.05
CA GLY A 21 -16.09 -42.85 90.65
C GLY A 21 -17.13 -41.82 90.23
N GLY A 22 -18.10 -41.50 91.10
CA GLY A 22 -19.09 -40.44 90.88
C GLY A 22 -18.47 -39.03 90.83
N PHE A 23 -17.54 -38.70 91.74
CA PHE A 23 -16.83 -37.41 91.72
C PHE A 23 -15.88 -37.26 90.53
N LEU A 24 -15.21 -38.34 90.10
CA LEU A 24 -14.41 -38.34 88.87
C LEU A 24 -15.28 -38.20 87.61
N ALA A 25 -16.45 -38.85 87.58
CA ALA A 25 -17.40 -38.70 86.48
C ALA A 25 -18.03 -37.28 86.44
N ILE A 26 -18.36 -36.71 87.59
CA ILE A 26 -18.88 -35.33 87.69
C ILE A 26 -17.78 -34.32 87.33
N SER A 27 -16.57 -34.43 87.87
CA SER A 27 -15.46 -33.53 87.51
C SER A 27 -15.03 -33.66 86.04
N ALA A 28 -15.04 -34.87 85.48
CA ALA A 28 -14.80 -35.06 84.05
C ALA A 28 -15.91 -34.44 83.20
N THR A 29 -17.18 -34.57 83.59
CA THR A 29 -18.30 -33.95 82.85
C THR A 29 -18.32 -32.41 83.00
N THR A 30 -18.06 -31.86 84.19
CA THR A 30 -17.94 -30.40 84.39
C THR A 30 -16.71 -29.83 83.67
N GLY A 31 -15.60 -30.56 83.64
CA GLY A 31 -14.38 -30.18 82.90
C GLY A 31 -14.60 -30.18 81.39
N VAL A 32 -15.29 -31.18 80.85
CA VAL A 32 -15.69 -31.23 79.43
C VAL A 32 -16.68 -30.11 79.09
N ALA A 33 -17.67 -29.85 79.95
CA ALA A 33 -18.62 -28.76 79.76
C ALA A 33 -17.93 -27.38 79.80
N GLY A 34 -17.00 -27.17 80.74
CA GLY A 34 -16.20 -25.95 80.82
C GLY A 34 -15.28 -25.76 79.63
N TYR A 35 -14.69 -26.85 79.11
CA TYR A 35 -13.90 -26.83 77.88
C TYR A 35 -14.76 -26.43 76.67
N GLU A 36 -15.93 -27.04 76.49
CA GLU A 36 -16.86 -26.69 75.41
C GLU A 36 -17.41 -25.25 75.50
N MET A 37 -17.53 -24.69 76.72
CA MET A 37 -17.92 -23.29 76.92
C MET A 37 -16.79 -22.29 76.64
N ALA A 38 -15.53 -22.71 76.68
CA ALA A 38 -14.36 -21.84 76.46
C ALA A 38 -13.94 -21.70 74.99
N LYS A 39 -14.81 -22.08 74.04
CA LYS A 39 -14.58 -21.91 72.60
C LYS A 39 -14.93 -20.49 72.18
N ASP A 40 -14.09 -19.91 71.32
CA ASP A 40 -14.39 -18.66 70.62
C ASP A 40 -15.35 -18.93 69.45
N ASP A 41 -16.27 -18.01 69.21
CA ASP A 41 -17.16 -18.00 68.06
C ASP A 41 -16.54 -17.23 66.90
N VAL A 42 -16.28 -17.91 65.77
CA VAL A 42 -15.55 -17.34 64.62
C VAL A 42 -16.38 -17.51 63.34
N THR A 43 -16.44 -16.46 62.53
CA THR A 43 -17.02 -16.53 61.18
C THR A 43 -15.92 -16.80 60.15
N LEU A 44 -15.96 -17.95 59.47
CA LEU A 44 -15.13 -18.26 58.31
C LEU A 44 -15.91 -18.05 57.00
N ILE A 45 -15.43 -17.18 56.13
CA ILE A 45 -15.90 -17.00 54.77
C ILE A 45 -14.98 -17.81 53.85
N LYS A 46 -15.40 -19.02 53.50
CA LYS A 46 -14.66 -19.99 52.68
C LYS A 46 -15.10 -19.90 51.22
N ASN A 47 -14.26 -19.33 50.35
CA ASN A 47 -14.59 -19.09 48.93
C ASN A 47 -15.95 -18.39 48.76
N GLY A 48 -16.23 -17.39 49.59
CA GLY A 48 -17.50 -16.64 49.61
C GLY A 48 -18.63 -17.28 50.44
N ASN A 49 -18.49 -18.52 50.89
CA ASN A 49 -19.51 -19.17 51.72
C ASN A 49 -19.25 -18.92 53.21
N LYS A 50 -20.20 -18.26 53.90
CA LYS A 50 -20.12 -18.01 55.35
C LYS A 50 -20.35 -19.30 56.15
N GLN A 51 -19.51 -19.55 57.15
CA GLN A 51 -19.59 -20.64 58.10
C GLN A 51 -19.30 -20.09 59.51
N GLU A 52 -20.11 -20.47 60.49
CA GLU A 52 -19.88 -20.14 61.90
C GLU A 52 -19.24 -21.35 62.58
N ILE A 53 -18.14 -21.11 63.30
CA ILE A 53 -17.26 -22.14 63.83
C ILE A 53 -16.96 -21.82 65.29
N ARG A 54 -17.14 -22.81 66.17
CA ARG A 54 -16.68 -22.77 67.56
C ARG A 54 -15.36 -23.52 67.66
N THR A 55 -14.30 -22.86 68.11
CA THR A 55 -12.94 -23.43 68.06
C THR A 55 -12.10 -23.09 69.31
N HIS A 56 -11.04 -23.86 69.52
CA HIS A 56 -9.96 -23.56 70.48
C HIS A 56 -8.64 -23.19 69.78
N ALA A 57 -8.66 -23.07 68.45
CA ALA A 57 -7.50 -22.66 67.67
C ALA A 57 -7.00 -21.32 68.19
N LYS A 58 -5.68 -21.19 68.37
CA LYS A 58 -5.07 -19.95 68.86
C LYS A 58 -4.80 -18.96 67.75
N THR A 59 -4.69 -19.45 66.52
CA THR A 59 -4.35 -18.63 65.34
C THR A 59 -5.20 -18.98 64.13
N VAL A 60 -5.31 -18.04 63.19
CA VAL A 60 -5.98 -18.25 61.90
C VAL A 60 -5.43 -19.49 61.18
N LYS A 61 -4.11 -19.74 61.22
CA LYS A 61 -3.49 -20.93 60.62
C LYS A 61 -4.01 -22.24 61.23
N GLU A 62 -4.12 -22.30 62.56
CA GLU A 62 -4.63 -23.47 63.27
C GLU A 62 -6.11 -23.71 62.93
N LEU A 63 -6.92 -22.65 62.93
CA LEU A 63 -8.34 -22.74 62.57
C LEU A 63 -8.54 -23.25 61.14
N LEU A 64 -7.76 -22.73 60.18
CA LEU A 64 -7.84 -23.21 58.79
C LEU A 64 -7.41 -24.68 58.68
N ALA A 65 -6.39 -25.11 59.43
CA ALA A 65 -5.97 -26.51 59.47
C ALA A 65 -7.06 -27.44 60.06
N GLU A 66 -7.79 -27.01 61.10
CA GLU A 66 -8.96 -27.74 61.63
C GLU A 66 -10.05 -27.94 60.56
N GLN A 67 -10.20 -26.96 59.65
CA GLN A 67 -11.14 -27.03 58.53
C GLN A 67 -10.58 -27.79 57.30
N ASN A 68 -9.46 -28.51 57.45
CA ASN A 68 -8.74 -29.20 56.39
C ASN A 68 -8.29 -28.26 55.25
N ILE A 69 -8.00 -27.00 55.58
CA ILE A 69 -7.51 -26.00 54.65
C ILE A 69 -6.03 -25.79 54.92
N GLN A 70 -5.20 -26.01 53.90
CA GLN A 70 -3.79 -25.65 53.90
C GLN A 70 -3.58 -24.51 52.88
N PRO A 71 -3.63 -23.24 53.33
CA PRO A 71 -3.52 -22.10 52.43
C PRO A 71 -2.18 -22.11 51.71
N ARG A 72 -2.23 -21.91 50.39
CA ARG A 72 -1.03 -21.68 49.59
C ARG A 72 -0.62 -20.22 49.68
N LYS A 73 0.59 -19.93 49.23
CA LYS A 73 1.14 -18.57 49.20
C LYS A 73 0.28 -17.62 48.35
N GLU A 74 -0.37 -18.15 47.32
CA GLU A 74 -1.19 -17.40 46.36
C GLU A 74 -2.66 -17.28 46.78
N ASP A 75 -3.10 -18.01 47.81
CA ASP A 75 -4.45 -17.91 48.34
C ASP A 75 -4.59 -16.61 49.17
N TYR A 76 -5.79 -16.02 49.15
CA TYR A 76 -6.08 -14.82 49.94
C TYR A 76 -6.53 -15.26 51.33
N VAL A 77 -5.90 -14.69 52.36
CA VAL A 77 -6.25 -14.93 53.76
C VAL A 77 -6.26 -13.61 54.51
N TYR A 78 -7.38 -13.30 55.15
CA TYR A 78 -7.53 -12.16 56.04
C TYR A 78 -8.31 -12.55 57.29
N PRO A 79 -7.86 -12.21 58.51
CA PRO A 79 -6.55 -11.65 58.84
C PRO A 79 -5.39 -12.59 58.51
N SER A 80 -4.15 -12.16 58.77
CA SER A 80 -2.96 -12.97 58.47
C SER A 80 -2.99 -14.33 59.20
N LEU A 81 -2.29 -15.33 58.66
CA LEU A 81 -2.20 -16.68 59.22
C LEU A 81 -1.73 -16.74 60.69
N HIS A 82 -0.99 -15.72 61.16
CA HIS A 82 -0.47 -15.64 62.52
C HIS A 82 -1.33 -14.80 63.47
N SER A 83 -2.44 -14.26 62.98
CA SER A 83 -3.33 -13.43 63.81
C SER A 83 -3.99 -14.31 64.87
N PRO A 84 -4.09 -13.83 66.13
CA PRO A 84 -4.76 -14.57 67.19
C PRO A 84 -6.25 -14.72 66.90
N ILE A 85 -6.84 -15.83 67.32
CA ILE A 85 -8.30 -16.01 67.33
C ILE A 85 -8.89 -15.25 68.53
N THR A 86 -10.01 -14.58 68.29
CA THR A 86 -10.84 -13.93 69.31
C THR A 86 -12.29 -14.22 69.00
N ASP A 87 -13.15 -14.06 70.00
CA ASP A 87 -14.60 -14.07 69.82
C ASP A 87 -15.04 -13.06 68.74
N ASP A 88 -16.06 -13.44 67.97
CA ASP A 88 -16.61 -12.74 66.80
C ASP A 88 -15.62 -12.43 65.66
N LEU A 89 -14.47 -13.12 65.60
CA LEU A 89 -13.49 -12.87 64.53
C LEU A 89 -14.04 -13.27 63.16
N HIS A 90 -13.86 -12.39 62.16
CA HIS A 90 -14.18 -12.67 60.77
C HIS A 90 -12.93 -13.05 59.99
N ILE A 91 -12.88 -14.29 59.50
CA ILE A 91 -11.79 -14.83 58.68
C ILE A 91 -12.30 -15.03 57.26
N VAL A 92 -11.58 -14.51 56.29
CA VAL A 92 -11.80 -14.74 54.86
C VAL A 92 -10.67 -15.61 54.34
N TRP A 93 -11.03 -16.71 53.69
CA TRP A 93 -10.11 -17.53 52.93
C TRP A 93 -10.65 -17.75 51.51
N GLU A 94 -9.86 -17.37 50.51
CA GLU A 94 -10.16 -17.61 49.11
C GLU A 94 -9.03 -18.38 48.43
N ALA A 95 -9.36 -19.56 47.91
CA ALA A 95 -8.45 -20.37 47.14
C ALA A 95 -8.12 -19.70 45.80
N SER A 96 -6.84 -19.56 45.51
CA SER A 96 -6.38 -19.13 44.19
C SER A 96 -6.72 -20.16 43.12
N LYS A 97 -7.13 -19.68 41.95
CA LYS A 97 -7.48 -20.47 40.78
C LYS A 97 -6.30 -20.44 39.81
N GLU A 98 -5.89 -21.60 39.30
CA GLU A 98 -4.91 -21.67 38.21
C GLU A 98 -5.60 -21.28 36.91
N VAL A 99 -5.00 -20.38 36.14
CA VAL A 99 -5.46 -19.96 34.81
C VAL A 99 -4.27 -19.86 33.86
N THR A 100 -4.53 -19.99 32.57
CA THR A 100 -3.51 -19.74 31.52
C THR A 100 -3.78 -18.39 30.89
N LEU A 101 -2.84 -17.45 31.01
CA LEU A 101 -2.87 -16.18 30.28
C LEU A 101 -2.01 -16.30 29.02
N THR A 102 -2.59 -16.03 27.85
CA THR A 102 -1.91 -16.00 26.56
C THR A 102 -1.92 -14.58 26.01
N VAL A 103 -0.76 -13.90 25.98
CA VAL A 103 -0.64 -12.55 25.40
C VAL A 103 0.15 -12.64 24.10
N ASN A 104 -0.47 -12.31 22.97
CA ASN A 104 0.14 -12.39 21.63
C ASN A 104 0.82 -13.75 21.38
N GLY A 105 0.14 -14.84 21.75
CA GLY A 105 0.64 -16.22 21.60
C GLY A 105 1.60 -16.70 22.70
N LYS A 106 2.10 -15.82 23.58
CA LYS A 106 2.96 -16.21 24.71
C LYS A 106 2.11 -16.65 25.89
N LYS A 107 2.19 -17.94 26.25
CA LYS A 107 1.44 -18.56 27.35
C LYS A 107 2.16 -18.41 28.69
N LYS A 108 1.42 -18.12 29.75
CA LYS A 108 1.89 -18.07 31.15
C LYS A 108 0.81 -18.65 32.07
N LYS A 109 1.18 -19.56 32.96
CA LYS A 109 0.29 -20.05 34.03
C LYS A 109 0.31 -19.11 35.23
N ILE A 110 -0.85 -18.84 35.80
CA ILE A 110 -1.04 -17.86 36.86
C ILE A 110 -1.99 -18.43 37.91
N TRP A 111 -1.63 -18.31 39.18
CA TRP A 111 -2.54 -18.52 40.29
C TRP A 111 -3.09 -17.16 40.72
N THR A 112 -4.41 -17.02 40.81
CA THR A 112 -5.05 -15.74 41.10
C THR A 112 -6.31 -15.91 41.94
N THR A 113 -6.57 -14.94 42.81
CA THR A 113 -7.85 -14.76 43.50
C THR A 113 -8.75 -13.73 42.83
N ALA A 114 -8.31 -13.15 41.69
CA ALA A 114 -9.12 -12.21 40.93
C ALA A 114 -10.49 -12.80 40.60
N ASP A 115 -11.52 -11.98 40.72
CA ASP A 115 -12.89 -12.39 40.51
C ASP A 115 -13.26 -12.36 39.01
N THR A 116 -12.65 -11.43 38.25
CA THR A 116 -12.92 -11.25 36.81
C THR A 116 -11.65 -11.24 35.95
N VAL A 117 -11.82 -11.48 34.64
CA VAL A 117 -10.73 -11.35 33.64
C VAL A 117 -10.10 -9.96 33.69
N ALA A 118 -10.90 -8.89 33.78
CA ALA A 118 -10.41 -7.52 33.87
C ALA A 118 -9.46 -7.31 35.07
N GLU A 119 -9.86 -7.80 36.24
CA GLU A 119 -9.07 -7.68 37.46
C GLU A 119 -7.75 -8.46 37.35
N LEU A 120 -7.81 -9.69 36.82
CA LEU A 120 -6.60 -10.48 36.56
C LEU A 120 -5.63 -9.72 35.64
N LEU A 121 -6.10 -9.23 34.49
CA LEU A 121 -5.26 -8.51 33.53
C LEU A 121 -4.63 -7.26 34.16
N ARG A 122 -5.38 -6.52 34.99
CA ARG A 122 -4.87 -5.38 35.74
C ARG A 122 -3.76 -5.80 36.73
N SER A 123 -3.96 -6.88 37.49
CA SER A 123 -2.96 -7.41 38.43
C SER A 123 -1.66 -7.85 37.73
N GLN A 124 -1.77 -8.32 36.49
CA GLN A 124 -0.64 -8.74 35.66
C GLN A 124 -0.03 -7.59 34.85
N HIS A 125 -0.48 -6.35 35.06
CA HIS A 125 -0.03 -5.16 34.33
C HIS A 125 -0.24 -5.27 32.81
N VAL A 126 -1.28 -6.00 32.39
CA VAL A 126 -1.66 -6.14 30.97
C VAL A 126 -2.74 -5.10 30.66
N ALA A 127 -2.31 -3.93 30.18
CA ALA A 127 -3.21 -2.86 29.74
C ALA A 127 -3.97 -3.28 28.47
N VAL A 128 -5.30 -3.19 28.44
CA VAL A 128 -6.14 -3.56 27.28
C VAL A 128 -6.60 -2.30 26.55
N GLY A 129 -6.29 -2.19 25.26
CA GLY A 129 -6.72 -1.09 24.41
C GLY A 129 -8.12 -1.32 23.81
N ALA A 130 -8.70 -0.27 23.24
CA ALA A 130 -10.06 -0.31 22.67
C ALA A 130 -10.23 -1.28 21.49
N TYR A 131 -9.14 -1.59 20.78
CA TYR A 131 -9.14 -2.48 19.61
C TYR A 131 -8.57 -3.87 19.90
N ASP A 132 -8.06 -4.10 21.12
CA ASP A 132 -7.54 -5.41 21.52
C ASP A 132 -8.67 -6.43 21.60
N LYS A 133 -8.37 -7.69 21.30
CA LYS A 133 -9.31 -8.79 21.51
C LYS A 133 -8.96 -9.50 22.80
N VAL A 134 -9.96 -9.68 23.65
CA VAL A 134 -9.85 -10.44 24.89
C VAL A 134 -10.92 -11.52 24.90
N ALA A 135 -10.50 -12.76 25.16
CA ALA A 135 -11.38 -13.91 25.26
C ALA A 135 -10.97 -14.76 26.47
N PRO A 136 -11.86 -15.08 27.42
CA PRO A 136 -13.24 -14.63 27.55
C PRO A 136 -13.38 -13.11 27.77
N ALA A 137 -14.62 -12.60 27.78
CA ALA A 137 -14.91 -11.19 28.00
C ALA A 137 -14.31 -10.66 29.32
N LEU A 138 -14.00 -9.37 29.37
CA LEU A 138 -13.40 -8.72 30.55
C LEU A 138 -14.22 -8.90 31.84
N SER A 139 -15.55 -8.98 31.74
CA SER A 139 -16.47 -9.21 32.86
C SER A 139 -16.63 -10.68 33.25
N ALA A 140 -16.05 -11.62 32.50
CA ALA A 140 -16.18 -13.04 32.78
C ALA A 140 -15.54 -13.40 34.12
N LYS A 141 -16.23 -14.22 34.91
CA LYS A 141 -15.77 -14.69 36.21
C LYS A 141 -14.62 -15.69 36.06
N ILE A 142 -13.57 -15.55 36.87
CA ILE A 142 -12.43 -16.47 36.82
C ILE A 142 -12.82 -17.84 37.36
N GLN A 143 -12.48 -18.88 36.58
CA GLN A 143 -12.66 -20.28 36.91
C GLN A 143 -11.31 -21.01 36.88
N LYS A 144 -11.20 -22.10 37.66
CA LYS A 144 -10.01 -22.95 37.67
C LYS A 144 -9.83 -23.60 36.29
N GLY A 145 -8.61 -23.54 35.76
CA GLY A 145 -8.25 -24.06 34.44
C GLY A 145 -8.66 -23.16 33.28
N MET A 146 -9.12 -21.92 33.53
CA MET A 146 -9.55 -21.01 32.46
C MET A 146 -8.38 -20.56 31.59
N ASP A 147 -8.56 -20.62 30.27
CA ASP A 147 -7.64 -20.05 29.29
C ASP A 147 -8.11 -18.64 28.90
N ILE A 148 -7.22 -17.65 29.04
CA ILE A 148 -7.49 -16.23 28.82
C ILE A 148 -6.53 -15.75 27.74
N GLY A 149 -7.07 -15.43 26.56
CA GLY A 149 -6.34 -14.89 25.42
C GLY A 149 -6.46 -13.38 25.34
N VAL A 150 -5.34 -12.70 25.13
CA VAL A 150 -5.25 -11.28 24.81
C VAL A 150 -4.45 -11.13 23.51
N GLU A 151 -5.11 -10.65 22.47
CA GLU A 151 -4.48 -10.24 21.23
C GLU A 151 -4.40 -8.72 21.18
N LYS A 152 -3.17 -8.19 21.16
CA LYS A 152 -2.93 -6.78 20.99
C LYS A 152 -3.19 -6.36 19.57
N ALA A 153 -4.03 -5.34 19.42
CA ALA A 153 -4.19 -4.67 18.16
C ALA A 153 -3.00 -3.74 17.91
N PHE A 154 -2.61 -3.67 16.66
CA PHE A 154 -1.55 -2.78 16.20
C PHE A 154 -2.04 -1.99 14.98
N PRO A 155 -1.48 -0.79 14.74
CA PRO A 155 -1.86 0.04 13.62
C PRO A 155 -1.27 -0.50 12.31
N VAL A 156 -2.05 -0.39 11.24
CA VAL A 156 -1.71 -0.80 9.88
C VAL A 156 -2.19 0.29 8.92
N HIS A 157 -1.41 0.55 7.89
CA HIS A 157 -1.78 1.50 6.84
C HIS A 157 -2.39 0.72 5.68
N VAL A 158 -3.57 1.12 5.24
CA VAL A 158 -4.17 0.59 4.01
C VAL A 158 -4.36 1.72 3.00
N ASN A 159 -3.86 1.52 1.79
CA ASN A 159 -3.97 2.44 0.67
C ASN A 159 -4.84 1.80 -0.40
N VAL A 160 -6.05 2.33 -0.61
CA VAL A 160 -6.98 1.83 -1.62
C VAL A 160 -7.12 2.87 -2.72
N GLY A 161 -6.67 2.56 -3.93
CA GLY A 161 -6.85 3.47 -5.05
C GLY A 161 -6.11 4.81 -4.90
N GLY A 162 -5.06 4.87 -4.10
CA GLY A 162 -4.33 6.11 -3.77
C GLY A 162 -4.80 6.81 -2.48
N LYS A 163 -5.89 6.37 -1.85
CA LYS A 163 -6.37 6.92 -0.57
C LYS A 163 -5.83 6.09 0.59
N GLN A 164 -4.99 6.71 1.42
CA GLN A 164 -4.38 6.08 2.58
C GLN A 164 -5.21 6.33 3.85
N GLN A 165 -5.36 5.29 4.66
CA GLN A 165 -5.97 5.35 5.99
C GLN A 165 -5.20 4.45 6.96
N GLN A 166 -5.21 4.81 8.24
CA GLN A 166 -4.67 3.99 9.31
C GLN A 166 -5.82 3.27 10.01
N VAL A 167 -5.67 1.95 10.20
CA VAL A 167 -6.67 1.09 10.83
C VAL A 167 -5.99 0.16 11.83
N TRP A 168 -6.74 -0.34 12.79
CA TRP A 168 -6.24 -1.24 13.83
C TRP A 168 -6.68 -2.66 13.55
N THR A 169 -5.78 -3.62 13.73
CA THR A 169 -6.07 -5.05 13.57
C THR A 169 -5.25 -5.87 14.55
N THR A 170 -5.71 -7.09 14.83
CA THR A 170 -4.88 -8.12 15.47
C THR A 170 -4.14 -8.94 14.39
N SER A 171 -3.29 -9.87 14.81
CA SER A 171 -2.55 -10.75 13.90
C SER A 171 -3.51 -11.52 12.98
N THR A 172 -3.42 -11.30 11.67
CA THR A 172 -4.30 -11.90 10.66
C THR A 172 -3.62 -11.89 9.29
N THR A 173 -4.21 -12.54 8.28
CA THR A 173 -3.70 -12.48 6.90
C THR A 173 -4.16 -11.20 6.20
N VAL A 174 -3.46 -10.76 5.16
CA VAL A 174 -3.87 -9.60 4.36
C VAL A 174 -5.27 -9.80 3.76
N ALA A 175 -5.61 -11.02 3.32
CA ALA A 175 -6.95 -11.35 2.83
C ALA A 175 -8.04 -11.11 3.88
N ASP A 176 -7.85 -11.67 5.09
CA ASP A 176 -8.81 -11.55 6.18
C ASP A 176 -8.92 -10.10 6.67
N PHE A 177 -7.79 -9.39 6.74
CA PHE A 177 -7.76 -7.97 7.06
C PHE A 177 -8.60 -7.16 6.06
N LEU A 178 -8.39 -7.32 4.75
CA LEU A 178 -9.16 -6.59 3.73
C LEU A 178 -10.66 -6.89 3.83
N LYS A 179 -11.03 -8.16 4.09
CA LYS A 179 -12.42 -8.57 4.30
C LYS A 179 -13.03 -7.91 5.54
N GLN A 180 -12.30 -7.86 6.67
CA GLN A 180 -12.74 -7.18 7.90
C GLN A 180 -12.94 -5.68 7.70
N GLN A 181 -12.11 -5.05 6.86
CA GLN A 181 -12.25 -3.63 6.50
C GLN A 181 -13.33 -3.38 5.43
N GLY A 182 -14.05 -4.41 4.97
CA GLY A 182 -15.08 -4.28 3.93
C GLY A 182 -14.54 -3.97 2.54
N ILE A 183 -13.24 -4.18 2.30
CA ILE A 183 -12.59 -3.89 1.02
C ILE A 183 -12.76 -5.08 0.08
N GLN A 184 -13.66 -4.95 -0.89
CA GLN A 184 -13.84 -5.93 -1.96
C GLN A 184 -12.83 -5.69 -3.08
N LEU A 185 -12.21 -6.76 -3.58
CA LEU A 185 -11.23 -6.72 -4.67
C LEU A 185 -11.90 -6.99 -6.01
N GLY A 186 -11.57 -6.19 -7.02
CA GLY A 186 -11.93 -6.44 -8.40
C GLY A 186 -11.07 -7.55 -9.02
N GLN A 187 -11.54 -8.16 -10.10
CA GLN A 187 -10.84 -9.27 -10.76
C GLN A 187 -9.42 -8.91 -11.26
N LEU A 188 -9.20 -7.65 -11.64
CA LEU A 188 -7.92 -7.15 -12.14
C LEU A 188 -7.09 -6.45 -11.06
N ASP A 189 -7.66 -6.23 -9.87
CA ASP A 189 -6.98 -5.47 -8.83
C ASP A 189 -5.73 -6.19 -8.36
N ARG A 190 -4.70 -5.40 -8.07
CA ARG A 190 -3.43 -5.91 -7.54
C ARG A 190 -3.28 -5.51 -6.08
N ILE A 191 -2.66 -6.39 -5.31
CA ILE A 191 -2.49 -6.23 -3.87
C ILE A 191 -1.01 -6.46 -3.53
N GLU A 192 -0.45 -5.55 -2.74
CA GLU A 192 0.90 -5.64 -2.20
C GLU A 192 0.86 -5.26 -0.72
N PRO A 193 1.30 -6.10 0.22
CA PRO A 193 1.82 -7.47 0.10
C PRO A 193 0.82 -8.51 -0.45
N SER A 194 1.25 -9.76 -0.57
CA SER A 194 0.36 -10.86 -1.01
C SER A 194 -0.79 -11.10 -0.03
N LEU A 195 -1.90 -11.65 -0.53
CA LEU A 195 -3.11 -11.96 0.27
C LEU A 195 -2.87 -12.94 1.43
N HIS A 196 -1.88 -13.83 1.31
CA HIS A 196 -1.54 -14.83 2.33
C HIS A 196 -0.48 -14.34 3.32
N GLU A 197 0.08 -13.16 3.11
CA GLU A 197 1.06 -12.60 4.02
C GLU A 197 0.39 -12.22 5.35
N MET A 198 1.09 -12.48 6.46
CA MET A 198 0.64 -12.07 7.78
C MET A 198 0.83 -10.56 7.95
N VAL A 199 -0.22 -9.89 8.40
CA VAL A 199 -0.18 -8.45 8.67
C VAL A 199 0.70 -8.18 9.88
N LYS A 200 1.56 -7.17 9.76
CA LYS A 200 2.50 -6.74 10.80
C LYS A 200 2.23 -5.30 11.23
N GLU A 201 2.72 -4.95 12.40
CA GLU A 201 2.66 -3.58 12.91
C GLU A 201 3.32 -2.58 11.94
N GLN A 202 2.65 -1.44 11.72
CA GLN A 202 3.03 -0.39 10.77
C GLN A 202 3.12 -0.82 9.30
N MET A 203 2.68 -2.04 8.95
CA MET A 203 2.67 -2.52 7.58
C MET A 203 1.80 -1.62 6.68
N THR A 204 2.21 -1.44 5.43
CA THR A 204 1.41 -0.77 4.41
C THR A 204 0.86 -1.77 3.42
N ILE A 205 -0.47 -1.90 3.37
CA ILE A 205 -1.21 -2.72 2.42
C ILE A 205 -1.75 -1.84 1.30
N ARG A 206 -1.30 -2.07 0.08
CA ARG A 206 -1.69 -1.33 -1.13
C ARG A 206 -2.66 -2.16 -1.94
N VAL A 207 -3.83 -1.60 -2.20
CA VAL A 207 -4.83 -2.12 -3.15
C VAL A 207 -4.83 -1.20 -4.35
N ILE A 208 -4.22 -1.68 -5.43
CA ILE A 208 -4.11 -0.99 -6.71
C ILE A 208 -5.35 -1.35 -7.53
N ARG A 209 -6.22 -0.37 -7.76
CA ARG A 209 -7.45 -0.55 -8.53
C ARG A 209 -7.12 -0.56 -10.02
N VAL A 210 -7.35 -1.69 -10.69
CA VAL A 210 -7.01 -1.84 -12.11
C VAL A 210 -8.30 -1.92 -12.92
N LYS A 211 -8.40 -1.07 -13.94
CA LYS A 211 -9.52 -1.08 -14.91
C LYS A 211 -8.97 -1.10 -16.32
N LYS A 212 -9.63 -1.85 -17.20
CA LYS A 212 -9.41 -1.78 -18.65
C LYS A 212 -10.62 -1.10 -19.27
N VAL A 213 -10.38 -0.06 -20.05
CA VAL A 213 -11.41 0.69 -20.77
C VAL A 213 -11.06 0.77 -22.25
N THR A 214 -12.08 0.99 -23.07
CA THR A 214 -11.89 1.20 -24.51
C THR A 214 -11.92 2.68 -24.82
N ASP A 215 -10.91 3.16 -25.52
CA ASP A 215 -10.80 4.54 -26.01
C ASP A 215 -10.84 4.53 -27.55
N VAL A 216 -11.69 5.37 -28.14
CA VAL A 216 -11.90 5.41 -29.59
C VAL A 216 -11.51 6.78 -30.10
N VAL A 217 -10.53 6.82 -30.99
CA VAL A 217 -9.96 8.06 -31.53
C VAL A 217 -10.03 8.04 -33.05
N GLU A 218 -10.51 9.13 -33.65
CA GLU A 218 -10.50 9.31 -35.10
C GLU A 218 -9.28 10.14 -35.53
N GLU A 219 -8.56 9.63 -36.52
CA GLU A 219 -7.36 10.29 -37.04
C GLU A 219 -7.43 10.42 -38.57
N PRO A 220 -7.03 11.58 -39.12
CA PRO A 220 -6.96 11.77 -40.56
C PRO A 220 -5.81 10.97 -41.17
N VAL A 221 -6.02 10.39 -42.35
CA VAL A 221 -4.99 9.69 -43.13
C VAL A 221 -4.63 10.52 -44.34
N ASP A 222 -3.33 10.81 -44.50
CA ASP A 222 -2.84 11.55 -45.66
C ASP A 222 -3.03 10.74 -46.95
N PHE A 223 -3.29 11.46 -48.04
CA PHE A 223 -3.45 10.86 -49.37
C PHE A 223 -2.11 10.72 -50.11
N ALA A 224 -2.00 9.70 -50.95
CA ALA A 224 -0.86 9.54 -51.83
C ALA A 224 -0.87 10.58 -52.97
N VAL A 225 0.31 10.95 -53.49
CA VAL A 225 0.45 11.80 -54.67
C VAL A 225 0.94 10.94 -55.83
N VAL A 226 0.11 10.78 -56.86
CA VAL A 226 0.42 9.97 -58.05
C VAL A 226 0.78 10.90 -59.20
N THR A 227 1.95 10.68 -59.80
CA THR A 227 2.40 11.45 -60.97
C THR A 227 2.12 10.70 -62.26
N LYS A 228 1.41 11.34 -63.20
CA LYS A 228 1.12 10.77 -64.53
C LYS A 228 1.86 11.56 -65.60
N ARG A 229 2.53 10.90 -66.55
CA ARG A 229 3.14 11.59 -67.70
C ARG A 229 2.04 12.02 -68.67
N ASP A 230 2.17 13.22 -69.23
CA ASP A 230 1.25 13.79 -70.20
C ASP A 230 2.06 14.40 -71.35
N ASP A 231 1.94 13.81 -72.53
CA ASP A 231 2.67 14.19 -73.74
C ASP A 231 2.04 15.39 -74.47
N SER A 232 0.87 15.85 -74.03
CA SER A 232 0.25 17.09 -74.50
C SER A 232 0.81 18.33 -73.77
N LEU A 233 1.27 18.15 -72.52
CA LEU A 233 1.82 19.22 -71.69
C LEU A 233 3.32 19.46 -72.00
N PRO A 234 3.76 20.73 -72.12
CA PRO A 234 5.17 21.09 -72.27
C PRO A 234 6.06 20.50 -71.17
N LYS A 235 7.24 20.02 -71.57
CA LYS A 235 8.21 19.45 -70.64
C LYS A 235 8.55 20.45 -69.51
N GLY A 236 8.28 20.04 -68.27
CA GLY A 236 8.52 20.85 -67.07
C GLY A 236 7.25 21.43 -66.43
N GLU A 237 6.14 21.48 -67.15
CA GLU A 237 4.86 21.91 -66.59
C GLU A 237 4.19 20.81 -65.76
N ARG A 238 3.45 21.22 -64.73
CA ARG A 238 2.70 20.32 -63.85
C ARG A 238 1.27 20.81 -63.73
N ARG A 239 0.32 19.89 -63.87
CA ARG A 239 -1.12 20.19 -63.71
C ARG A 239 -1.76 19.18 -62.76
N VAL A 240 -2.50 19.66 -61.77
CA VAL A 240 -3.30 18.78 -60.92
C VAL A 240 -4.51 18.30 -61.73
N ILE A 241 -4.61 17.00 -61.94
CA ILE A 241 -5.73 16.36 -62.65
C ILE A 241 -6.84 15.99 -61.67
N GLN A 242 -6.47 15.58 -60.45
CA GLN A 242 -7.40 15.25 -59.38
C GLN A 242 -6.87 15.80 -58.05
N PRO A 243 -7.64 16.60 -57.29
CA PRO A 243 -7.25 16.97 -55.94
C PRO A 243 -7.25 15.74 -55.03
N GLY A 244 -6.30 15.69 -54.10
CA GLY A 244 -6.30 14.63 -53.09
C GLY A 244 -7.28 14.95 -51.97
N GLU A 245 -7.90 13.92 -51.40
CA GLU A 245 -8.74 14.04 -50.21
C GLU A 245 -8.17 13.16 -49.10
N LYS A 246 -8.04 13.73 -47.89
CA LYS A 246 -7.62 12.94 -46.72
C LYS A 246 -8.67 11.88 -46.42
N GLY A 247 -8.17 10.69 -46.08
CA GLY A 247 -8.99 9.64 -45.49
C GLY A 247 -9.19 9.88 -44.00
N MET A 248 -9.92 8.98 -43.37
CA MET A 248 -10.16 8.99 -41.93
C MET A 248 -10.23 7.55 -41.43
N VAL A 249 -9.50 7.27 -40.36
CA VAL A 249 -9.53 5.99 -39.68
C VAL A 249 -9.97 6.18 -38.24
N GLN A 250 -10.74 5.23 -37.74
CA GLN A 250 -11.08 5.10 -36.34
C GLN A 250 -10.14 4.07 -35.72
N LYS A 251 -9.41 4.47 -34.69
CA LYS A 251 -8.51 3.62 -33.92
C LYS A 251 -9.14 3.33 -32.56
N THR A 252 -9.25 2.05 -32.23
CA THR A 252 -9.77 1.59 -30.94
C THR A 252 -8.62 1.09 -30.11
N TYR A 253 -8.46 1.66 -28.92
CA TYR A 253 -7.43 1.33 -27.95
C TYR A 253 -8.03 0.64 -26.73
N GLU A 254 -7.36 -0.40 -26.22
CA GLU A 254 -7.53 -0.87 -24.85
C GLU A 254 -6.58 -0.06 -23.95
N VAL A 255 -7.12 0.70 -23.01
CA VAL A 255 -6.39 1.52 -22.05
C VAL A 255 -6.46 0.87 -20.68
N THR A 256 -5.31 0.63 -20.06
CA THR A 256 -5.21 0.13 -18.68
C THR A 256 -5.02 1.31 -17.73
N LEU A 257 -5.90 1.41 -16.75
CA LEU A 257 -5.91 2.42 -15.71
C LEU A 257 -5.54 1.77 -14.38
N GLU A 258 -4.48 2.24 -13.73
CA GLU A 258 -4.17 1.89 -12.34
C GLU A 258 -4.45 3.10 -11.44
N ASN A 259 -5.30 2.93 -10.42
CA ASN A 259 -5.74 4.01 -9.53
C ASN A 259 -6.28 5.24 -10.29
N GLY A 260 -6.92 5.01 -11.43
CA GLY A 260 -7.48 6.05 -12.30
C GLY A 260 -6.48 6.75 -13.24
N LYS A 261 -5.20 6.34 -13.24
CA LYS A 261 -4.17 6.89 -14.14
C LYS A 261 -3.86 5.89 -15.25
N GLU A 262 -3.74 6.37 -16.49
CA GLU A 262 -3.31 5.54 -17.64
C GLU A 262 -1.87 5.07 -17.44
N THR A 263 -1.68 3.74 -17.46
CA THR A 263 -0.35 3.11 -17.36
C THR A 263 0.04 2.39 -18.64
N ALA A 264 -0.93 1.96 -19.45
CA ALA A 264 -0.68 1.31 -20.72
C ALA A 264 -1.82 1.56 -21.71
N ARG A 265 -1.47 1.59 -23.00
CA ARG A 265 -2.38 1.72 -24.13
C ARG A 265 -1.99 0.73 -25.22
N LYS A 266 -2.95 -0.04 -25.72
CA LYS A 266 -2.76 -1.01 -26.80
C LYS A 266 -3.77 -0.76 -27.92
N LEU A 267 -3.30 -0.56 -29.16
CA LEU A 267 -4.18 -0.51 -30.32
C LEU A 267 -4.75 -1.92 -30.58
N ILE A 268 -6.07 -2.05 -30.58
CA ILE A 268 -6.75 -3.34 -30.77
C ILE A 268 -7.53 -3.43 -32.07
N ALA A 269 -7.95 -2.28 -32.64
CA ALA A 269 -8.61 -2.26 -33.94
C ALA A 269 -8.35 -0.96 -34.69
N VAL A 270 -8.32 -1.04 -36.02
CA VAL A 270 -8.35 0.11 -36.93
C VAL A 270 -9.46 -0.14 -37.94
N LYS A 271 -10.36 0.83 -38.09
CA LYS A 271 -11.45 0.80 -39.05
C LYS A 271 -11.35 2.02 -39.95
N THR A 272 -11.27 1.82 -41.27
CA THR A 272 -11.35 2.94 -42.21
C THR A 272 -12.79 3.46 -42.27
N LEU A 273 -12.96 4.74 -41.96
CA LEU A 273 -14.26 5.44 -42.08
C LEU A 273 -14.39 6.11 -43.45
N LYS A 274 -13.28 6.66 -43.95
CA LYS A 274 -13.19 7.30 -45.27
C LYS A 274 -11.88 6.93 -45.93
N GLU A 275 -11.92 6.33 -47.12
CA GLU A 275 -10.72 6.07 -47.92
C GLU A 275 -10.09 7.39 -48.38
N SER A 276 -8.75 7.45 -48.39
CA SER A 276 -8.05 8.62 -48.93
C SER A 276 -8.07 8.58 -50.45
N LYS A 277 -8.32 9.73 -51.10
CA LYS A 277 -8.27 9.86 -52.56
C LYS A 277 -6.93 10.43 -52.96
N ALA A 278 -6.19 9.72 -53.80
CA ALA A 278 -4.88 10.17 -54.25
C ALA A 278 -4.97 11.48 -55.05
N ARG A 279 -3.99 12.37 -54.86
CA ARG A 279 -3.82 13.55 -55.70
C ARG A 279 -3.08 13.16 -56.97
N ILE A 280 -3.71 13.32 -58.14
CA ILE A 280 -3.08 13.02 -59.42
C ILE A 280 -2.49 14.30 -60.02
N VAL A 281 -1.19 14.29 -60.31
CA VAL A 281 -0.46 15.41 -60.93
C VAL A 281 0.10 14.95 -62.26
N ALA A 282 -0.37 15.54 -63.36
CA ALA A 282 0.21 15.37 -64.68
C ALA A 282 1.55 16.12 -64.77
N ILE A 283 2.55 15.51 -65.39
CA ILE A 283 3.85 16.11 -65.69
C ILE A 283 4.05 16.08 -67.20
N GLY A 284 4.28 17.26 -67.78
CA GLY A 284 4.49 17.40 -69.21
C GLY A 284 5.74 16.70 -69.72
N THR A 285 5.63 16.00 -70.85
CA THR A 285 6.75 15.37 -71.54
C THR A 285 6.93 15.88 -72.98
N LYS A 286 6.09 16.82 -73.44
CA LYS A 286 6.19 17.38 -74.78
C LYS A 286 7.44 18.24 -74.93
N THR A 287 8.41 17.78 -75.71
CA THR A 287 9.58 18.58 -76.06
C THR A 287 9.23 19.50 -77.22
N VAL A 288 9.18 20.81 -76.95
CA VAL A 288 9.07 21.82 -78.01
C VAL A 288 10.44 21.91 -78.70
N ARG A 289 10.52 21.51 -79.97
CA ARG A 289 11.72 21.65 -80.80
C ARG A 289 11.83 23.11 -81.21
N GLN A 290 12.71 23.88 -80.56
CA GLN A 290 13.08 25.21 -81.05
C GLN A 290 13.87 25.05 -82.35
N ALA A 291 13.36 25.66 -83.43
CA ALA A 291 14.07 25.82 -84.68
C ALA A 291 15.24 26.80 -84.50
N ALA A 292 16.36 26.51 -85.18
CA ALA A 292 17.61 27.28 -85.13
C ALA A 292 17.52 28.60 -85.91
N ALA A 293 18.19 29.65 -85.42
CA ALA A 293 18.67 30.82 -86.18
C ALA A 293 19.66 31.67 -85.33
N PRO A 294 20.53 32.53 -85.95
CA PRO A 294 21.93 32.74 -85.56
C PRO A 294 22.31 34.10 -84.91
N ASP A 295 23.56 34.12 -84.40
CA ASP A 295 24.51 35.18 -84.00
C ASP A 295 24.12 36.64 -83.59
N ARG A 296 24.40 36.93 -82.28
CA ARG A 296 25.02 38.12 -81.61
C ARG A 296 24.37 39.53 -81.72
N PRO A 297 24.63 40.53 -80.81
CA PRO A 297 25.23 40.54 -79.45
C PRO A 297 24.46 41.35 -78.36
N SER A 298 24.93 41.20 -77.10
CA SER A 298 24.85 42.12 -75.95
C SER A 298 23.51 42.48 -75.25
N SER A 299 23.58 42.30 -73.93
CA SER A 299 23.12 43.20 -72.84
C SER A 299 21.94 42.73 -71.97
N ARG A 300 22.30 42.55 -70.69
CA ARG A 300 21.57 42.83 -69.43
C ARG A 300 20.10 42.42 -69.33
N GLY A 301 19.83 41.51 -68.38
CA GLY A 301 18.52 41.33 -67.75
C GLY A 301 18.21 39.86 -67.50
N SER A 302 18.85 39.24 -66.51
CA SER A 302 18.53 37.87 -66.13
C SER A 302 17.32 37.85 -65.20
N ASP A 303 16.14 37.71 -65.78
CA ASP A 303 14.93 37.29 -65.08
C ASP A 303 15.10 35.82 -64.67
N HIS A 304 15.56 35.61 -63.43
CA HIS A 304 15.62 34.28 -62.84
C HIS A 304 14.24 33.90 -62.29
N ALA A 305 13.50 33.10 -63.04
CA ALA A 305 12.31 32.45 -62.52
C ALA A 305 12.68 31.61 -61.28
N ALA A 306 12.00 31.84 -60.16
CA ALA A 306 12.25 31.15 -58.89
C ALA A 306 12.10 29.62 -59.05
N LYS A 307 13.14 28.85 -58.71
CA LYS A 307 13.16 27.39 -58.87
C LYS A 307 12.54 26.72 -57.64
N GLU A 308 11.40 26.04 -57.83
CA GLU A 308 10.70 25.31 -56.76
C GLU A 308 10.86 23.79 -56.87
N PHE A 309 11.14 23.13 -55.75
CA PHE A 309 11.20 21.67 -55.67
C PHE A 309 10.99 21.16 -54.24
N TYR A 310 10.84 19.84 -54.08
CA TYR A 310 10.70 19.21 -52.77
C TYR A 310 12.03 18.68 -52.27
N VAL A 311 12.29 18.89 -50.98
CA VAL A 311 13.49 18.40 -50.29
C VAL A 311 13.12 17.67 -49.01
N THR A 312 14.00 16.78 -48.55
CA THR A 312 13.93 16.28 -47.17
C THR A 312 14.59 17.31 -46.27
N ALA A 313 13.84 17.90 -45.35
CA ALA A 313 14.35 18.83 -44.36
C ALA A 313 14.53 18.16 -43.00
N THR A 314 15.70 18.33 -42.42
CA THR A 314 16.00 18.10 -41.00
C THR A 314 16.27 19.43 -40.31
N ALA A 315 16.56 19.42 -39.01
CA ALA A 315 17.00 20.61 -38.29
C ALA A 315 18.28 20.36 -37.48
N TYR A 316 19.06 21.44 -37.31
CA TYR A 316 20.28 21.45 -36.49
C TYR A 316 20.34 22.68 -35.58
N THR A 317 21.28 22.66 -34.63
CA THR A 317 21.54 23.77 -33.70
C THR A 317 23.04 24.06 -33.64
N ALA A 318 23.43 25.24 -33.13
CA ALA A 318 24.83 25.66 -33.06
C ALA A 318 25.63 25.02 -31.89
N TYR A 319 24.95 24.21 -31.06
CA TYR A 319 25.47 23.69 -29.79
C TYR A 319 25.56 22.15 -29.75
N CYS A 320 25.59 21.50 -30.90
CA CYS A 320 25.86 20.05 -30.98
C CYS A 320 27.32 19.72 -30.61
N ALA A 321 27.54 18.50 -30.10
CA ALA A 321 28.88 18.00 -29.79
C ALA A 321 29.74 18.00 -31.08
N GLY A 322 30.84 18.76 -31.05
CA GLY A 322 31.74 18.93 -32.21
C GLY A 322 31.39 20.10 -33.16
N CYS A 323 30.32 20.86 -32.89
CA CYS A 323 29.91 21.96 -33.74
C CYS A 323 30.64 23.26 -33.35
N SER A 324 31.31 23.90 -34.32
CA SER A 324 31.96 25.21 -34.15
C SER A 324 30.94 26.35 -33.97
N GLY A 325 29.71 26.16 -34.45
CA GLY A 325 28.67 27.19 -34.51
C GLY A 325 28.91 28.23 -35.60
N ILE A 326 29.82 27.96 -36.53
CA ILE A 326 30.14 28.81 -37.69
C ILE A 326 29.74 28.06 -38.96
N THR A 327 28.93 28.67 -39.82
CA THR A 327 28.52 28.08 -41.09
C THR A 327 29.66 28.02 -42.10
N SER A 328 29.51 27.22 -43.16
CA SER A 328 30.46 27.16 -44.29
C SER A 328 30.74 28.51 -44.97
N THR A 329 29.84 29.49 -44.85
CA THR A 329 30.02 30.86 -45.37
C THR A 329 30.55 31.85 -44.31
N GLY A 330 30.82 31.38 -43.09
CA GLY A 330 31.43 32.17 -42.01
C GLY A 330 30.45 32.83 -41.03
N ILE A 331 29.14 32.53 -41.12
CA ILE A 331 28.16 33.12 -40.20
C ILE A 331 28.28 32.46 -38.83
N ASN A 332 28.56 33.26 -37.79
CA ASN A 332 28.58 32.78 -36.41
C ASN A 332 27.14 32.74 -35.84
N LEU A 333 26.58 31.55 -35.73
CA LEU A 333 25.20 31.31 -35.29
C LEU A 333 25.01 31.46 -33.78
N ARG A 334 26.09 31.42 -32.99
CA ARG A 334 26.03 31.70 -31.54
C ARG A 334 25.92 33.20 -31.27
N LYS A 335 26.56 34.03 -32.11
CA LYS A 335 26.43 35.50 -32.06
C LYS A 335 25.17 36.00 -32.76
N ASN A 336 24.61 35.21 -33.68
CA ASN A 336 23.41 35.54 -34.45
C ASN A 336 22.35 34.44 -34.33
N PRO A 337 21.77 34.21 -33.14
CA PRO A 337 20.82 33.11 -32.92
C PRO A 337 19.50 33.26 -33.69
N SER A 338 19.16 34.47 -34.13
CA SER A 338 17.99 34.74 -34.97
C SER A 338 18.25 34.56 -36.47
N ALA A 339 19.49 34.26 -36.88
CA ALA A 339 19.83 34.10 -38.30
C ALA A 339 19.05 32.94 -38.92
N LYS A 340 18.32 33.21 -40.00
CA LYS A 340 17.60 32.17 -40.75
C LYS A 340 18.51 31.59 -41.82
N VAL A 341 19.28 30.58 -41.46
CA VAL A 341 20.17 29.87 -42.38
C VAL A 341 19.75 28.42 -42.58
N ILE A 342 20.18 27.85 -43.70
CA ILE A 342 20.05 26.42 -44.00
C ILE A 342 21.37 25.85 -44.52
N ALA A 343 21.61 24.58 -44.23
CA ALA A 343 22.62 23.77 -44.89
C ALA A 343 22.05 23.12 -46.15
N VAL A 344 22.81 23.14 -47.24
CA VAL A 344 22.39 22.64 -48.56
C VAL A 344 23.50 21.84 -49.26
N ASP A 345 23.13 21.16 -50.34
CA ASP A 345 24.07 20.74 -51.38
C ASP A 345 24.28 21.90 -52.38
N PRO A 346 25.50 22.50 -52.47
CA PRO A 346 25.77 23.63 -53.36
C PRO A 346 25.56 23.36 -54.85
N SER A 347 25.60 22.08 -55.28
CA SER A 347 25.32 21.70 -56.67
C SER A 347 23.84 21.80 -57.04
N ILE A 348 22.96 21.83 -56.03
CA ILE A 348 21.49 21.92 -56.19
C ILE A 348 20.99 23.32 -55.82
N ILE A 349 21.47 23.87 -54.71
CA ILE A 349 21.17 25.23 -54.24
C ILE A 349 22.50 25.93 -53.97
N PRO A 350 22.93 26.89 -54.81
CA PRO A 350 24.18 27.61 -54.59
C PRO A 350 24.22 28.30 -53.22
N LEU A 351 25.38 28.29 -52.57
CA LEU A 351 25.58 29.07 -51.34
C LEU A 351 25.36 30.57 -51.62
N GLY A 352 24.77 31.26 -50.64
CA GLY A 352 24.31 32.65 -50.76
C GLY A 352 22.88 32.80 -51.31
N SER A 353 22.28 31.72 -51.85
CA SER A 353 20.91 31.79 -52.35
C SER A 353 19.91 32.14 -51.25
N ARG A 354 18.98 33.05 -51.55
CA ARG A 354 17.80 33.30 -50.71
C ARG A 354 16.75 32.26 -51.06
N VAL A 355 16.13 31.67 -50.04
CA VAL A 355 15.14 30.62 -50.22
C VAL A 355 13.92 30.88 -49.35
N TYR A 356 12.77 30.36 -49.77
CA TYR A 356 11.62 30.19 -48.91
C TYR A 356 11.39 28.70 -48.67
N VAL A 357 11.38 28.28 -47.40
CA VAL A 357 11.16 26.89 -46.98
C VAL A 357 9.78 26.79 -46.35
N GLU A 358 8.93 25.93 -46.91
CA GLU A 358 7.58 25.69 -46.42
C GLU A 358 7.58 25.30 -44.93
N GLY A 359 6.88 26.10 -44.11
CA GLY A 359 6.80 25.91 -42.66
C GLY A 359 7.96 26.48 -41.84
N TYR A 360 9.08 26.87 -42.46
CA TYR A 360 10.24 27.47 -41.77
C TYR A 360 10.42 28.96 -42.08
N GLY A 361 10.00 29.40 -43.28
CA GLY A 361 10.05 30.78 -43.73
C GLY A 361 11.23 31.10 -44.63
N TYR A 362 11.56 32.37 -44.75
CA TYR A 362 12.69 32.85 -45.55
C TYR A 362 14.02 32.54 -44.87
N ALA A 363 14.99 32.07 -45.65
CA ALA A 363 16.31 31.72 -45.17
C ALA A 363 17.39 31.90 -46.24
N ILE A 364 18.65 31.84 -45.82
CA ILE A 364 19.83 31.90 -46.69
C ILE A 364 20.53 30.54 -46.69
N ALA A 365 20.86 30.03 -47.87
CA ALA A 365 21.73 28.88 -48.05
C ALA A 365 23.16 29.25 -47.66
N ALA A 366 23.53 29.05 -46.40
CA ALA A 366 24.76 29.60 -45.83
C ALA A 366 25.71 28.52 -45.32
N ASP A 367 25.28 27.26 -45.32
CA ASP A 367 26.00 26.17 -44.67
C ASP A 367 26.05 24.92 -45.54
N THR A 368 26.98 24.02 -45.22
CA THR A 368 27.08 22.70 -45.84
C THR A 368 27.32 21.64 -44.76
N GLY A 369 26.92 20.40 -45.04
CA GLY A 369 27.11 19.30 -44.11
C GLY A 369 27.44 18.02 -44.85
N SER A 370 28.30 17.17 -44.29
CA SER A 370 28.72 15.90 -44.90
C SER A 370 27.54 15.00 -45.26
N GLY A 371 26.46 15.03 -44.46
CA GLY A 371 25.21 14.31 -44.65
C GLY A 371 24.09 15.08 -45.37
N ILE A 372 24.35 16.28 -45.89
CA ILE A 372 23.40 17.12 -46.62
C ILE A 372 23.80 17.14 -48.10
N ARG A 373 23.37 16.10 -48.84
CA ARG A 373 23.66 15.89 -50.26
C ARG A 373 22.37 15.67 -51.04
N GLY A 374 22.35 16.13 -52.29
CA GLY A 374 21.18 16.08 -53.18
C GLY A 374 20.02 16.93 -52.68
N TYR A 375 18.79 16.43 -52.85
CA TYR A 375 17.55 17.11 -52.44
C TYR A 375 17.28 16.98 -50.92
N LYS A 376 18.28 17.32 -50.11
CA LYS A 376 18.21 17.34 -48.65
C LYS A 376 18.71 18.70 -48.15
N ILE A 377 18.04 19.23 -47.13
CA ILE A 377 18.44 20.45 -46.44
C ILE A 377 18.43 20.24 -44.93
N ASP A 378 19.17 21.07 -44.20
CA ASP A 378 19.11 21.16 -42.75
C ASP A 378 18.79 22.59 -42.35
N VAL A 379 17.71 22.82 -41.59
CA VAL A 379 17.33 24.17 -41.16
C VAL A 379 17.87 24.49 -39.78
N PHE A 380 18.39 25.69 -39.58
CA PHE A 380 18.93 26.09 -38.29
C PHE A 380 17.84 26.49 -37.29
N PHE A 381 17.94 26.02 -36.05
CA PHE A 381 17.20 26.59 -34.93
C PHE A 381 18.16 26.96 -33.79
N PRO A 382 17.93 28.10 -33.11
CA PRO A 382 18.72 28.47 -31.93
C PRO A 382 18.45 27.51 -30.77
N GLU A 383 17.19 27.10 -30.58
CA GLU A 383 16.80 26.18 -29.51
C GLU A 383 16.69 24.73 -29.99
N ARG A 384 17.21 23.81 -29.18
CA ARG A 384 17.09 22.37 -29.41
C ARG A 384 15.63 21.90 -29.38
N SER A 385 14.79 22.55 -28.57
CA SER A 385 13.37 22.21 -28.44
C SER A 385 12.62 22.43 -29.76
N ASP A 386 12.90 23.54 -30.46
CA ASP A 386 12.35 23.84 -31.78
C ASP A 386 12.86 22.89 -32.86
N ALA A 387 14.15 22.57 -32.85
CA ALA A 387 14.72 21.60 -33.80
C ALA A 387 14.06 20.22 -33.69
N PHE A 388 13.76 19.77 -32.46
CA PHE A 388 13.02 18.52 -32.24
C PHE A 388 11.56 18.60 -32.67
N ARG A 389 10.87 19.71 -32.38
CA ARG A 389 9.50 19.94 -32.86
C ARG A 389 9.43 19.99 -34.38
N TRP A 390 10.46 20.54 -35.04
CA TRP A 390 10.54 20.59 -36.49
C TRP A 390 10.58 19.18 -37.10
N GLY A 391 11.39 18.30 -36.51
CA GLY A 391 11.54 16.91 -36.92
C GLY A 391 12.09 16.74 -38.34
N ARG A 392 12.06 15.51 -38.86
CA ARG A 392 12.37 15.23 -40.27
C ARG A 392 11.09 15.21 -41.07
N LYS A 393 11.01 16.02 -42.12
CA LYS A 393 9.84 16.08 -42.99
C LYS A 393 10.19 16.48 -44.41
N ARG A 394 9.30 16.19 -45.33
CA ARG A 394 9.44 16.59 -46.73
C ARG A 394 8.75 17.94 -46.92
N VAL A 395 9.49 18.94 -47.37
CA VAL A 395 9.00 20.32 -47.52
C VAL A 395 9.26 20.83 -48.92
N LYS A 396 8.42 21.75 -49.41
CA LYS A 396 8.71 22.51 -50.62
C LYS A 396 9.70 23.63 -50.30
N ILE A 397 10.71 23.79 -51.14
CA ILE A 397 11.64 24.92 -51.13
C ILE A 397 11.55 25.69 -52.44
N ARG A 398 11.59 27.01 -52.34
CA ARG A 398 11.67 27.95 -53.47
C ARG A 398 12.99 28.70 -53.40
N VAL A 399 13.85 28.53 -54.40
CA VAL A 399 15.06 29.35 -54.57
C VAL A 399 14.65 30.65 -55.23
N LEU A 400 14.88 31.76 -54.54
CA LEU A 400 14.51 33.10 -54.95
C LEU A 400 15.62 33.67 -55.86
N PRO A 401 15.26 34.49 -56.86
CA PRO A 401 16.21 35.21 -57.70
C PRO A 401 17.18 36.13 -56.95
#